data_AF-L8LN98-F1
#
_entry.id   AF-L8LN98-F1
#
_cell.length_a   1.000
_cell.length_b   1.000
_cell.length_c   1.000
_cell.angle_alpha   90.00
_cell.angle_beta   90.00
_cell.angle_gamma   90.00
#
_symmetry.space_group_name_H-M   'P 1'
#
loop_
_entity.id
_entity.type
_entity.pdbx_description
1 polymer ?
#
loop_
_entity_poly.entity_id
_entity_poly.type
_entity_poly.pdbx_seq_one_letter_code
_entity_poly.pdbx_strand_id
1 'polypeptide(L)' 'MQMASSNTSQFAPDLELWDSLRQAIAFSSGFKTWLQEKGVEPQFNHDELDDHVLGYLRETLETLAY' A
#
# COMPACT_ATOMS: atom_id res chain seq x y z
N MET A 1 36.55 -19.57 8.90
CA MET A 1 35.57 -18.48 9.12
C MET A 1 35.68 -17.50 7.98
N GLN A 2 34.60 -17.30 7.20
CA GLN A 2 34.43 -16.11 6.36
C GLN A 2 32.94 -15.96 5.98
N MET A 3 32.30 -15.10 6.79
CA MET A 3 31.19 -14.16 6.55
C MET A 3 30.35 -14.26 5.26
N ALA A 4 29.04 -14.49 5.48
CA ALA A 4 27.98 -14.31 4.51
C ALA A 4 27.82 -12.83 4.13
N SER A 5 27.83 -12.54 2.83
CA SER A 5 27.60 -11.21 2.28
C SER A 5 26.16 -10.76 2.53
N SER A 6 26.01 -9.73 3.34
CA SER A 6 24.74 -9.07 3.66
C SER A 6 24.15 -8.41 2.40
N ASN A 7 23.14 -9.04 1.79
CA ASN A 7 22.41 -8.51 0.65
C ASN A 7 21.30 -7.53 1.12
N THR A 8 21.65 -6.55 1.94
CA THR A 8 20.67 -5.66 2.62
C THR A 8 20.50 -4.29 1.97
N SER A 9 21.29 -3.95 0.95
CA SER A 9 21.28 -2.59 0.35
C SER A 9 20.33 -2.40 -0.84
N GLN A 10 19.53 -3.42 -1.20
CA GLN A 10 18.61 -3.36 -2.34
C GLN A 10 17.15 -3.01 -1.95
N PHE A 11 16.85 -2.93 -0.65
CA PHE A 11 15.49 -2.77 -0.12
C PHE A 11 15.06 -1.30 0.13
N ALA A 12 16.01 -0.37 0.22
CA ALA A 12 15.70 1.05 0.43
C ALA A 12 14.88 1.71 -0.71
N PRO A 13 15.19 1.49 -2.00
CA PRO A 13 14.38 2.05 -3.09
C PRO A 13 12.96 1.46 -3.13
N ASP A 14 12.77 0.21 -2.70
CA ASP A 14 11.47 -0.43 -2.66
C ASP A 14 10.55 0.21 -1.61
N LEU A 15 11.11 0.68 -0.49
CA LEU A 15 10.36 1.39 0.56
C LEU A 15 9.88 2.77 0.09
N GLU A 16 10.73 3.54 -0.58
CA GLU A 16 10.37 4.87 -1.12
C GLU A 16 9.35 4.75 -2.27
N LEU A 17 9.52 3.73 -3.13
CA LEU A 17 8.56 3.41 -4.17
C LEU A 17 7.21 3.00 -3.57
N TRP A 18 7.22 2.16 -2.54
CA TRP A 18 6.01 1.72 -1.84
C TRP A 18 5.29 2.91 -1.18
N ASP A 19 6.02 3.81 -0.54
CA ASP A 19 5.45 5.02 0.06
C ASP A 19 4.79 5.93 -0.98
N SER A 20 5.49 6.18 -2.09
CA SER A 20 4.94 6.98 -3.20
C SER A 20 3.68 6.37 -3.81
N LEU A 21 3.67 5.04 -3.98
CA LEU A 21 2.52 4.31 -4.51
C LEU A 21 1.30 4.40 -3.59
N ARG A 22 1.49 4.11 -2.30
CA ARG A 22 0.42 4.19 -1.30
C ARG A 22 -0.19 5.58 -1.24
N GLN A 23 0.64 6.62 -1.23
CA GLN A 23 0.16 8.00 -1.26
C GLN A 23 -0.64 8.29 -2.53
N ALA A 24 -0.15 7.90 -3.71
CA ALA A 24 -0.87 8.11 -4.97
C ALA A 24 -2.25 7.42 -4.97
N ILE A 25 -2.35 6.22 -4.42
CA ILE A 25 -3.62 5.50 -4.24
C ILE A 25 -4.51 6.23 -3.24
N ALA A 26 -3.96 6.66 -2.09
CA ALA A 26 -4.68 7.41 -1.07
C ALA A 26 -5.34 8.69 -1.62
N PHE A 27 -4.66 9.36 -2.55
CA PHE A 27 -5.18 10.57 -3.19
C PHE A 27 -6.16 10.30 -4.34
N SER A 28 -6.21 9.08 -4.85
CA SER A 28 -7.09 8.69 -5.95
C SER A 28 -8.58 8.78 -5.57
N SER A 29 -9.43 9.11 -6.55
CA SER A 29 -10.88 9.17 -6.35
C SER A 29 -11.49 7.80 -6.04
N GLY A 30 -11.01 6.75 -6.73
CA GLY A 30 -11.50 5.38 -6.53
C GLY A 30 -11.31 4.87 -5.11
N PHE A 31 -10.13 5.10 -4.54
CA PHE A 31 -9.84 4.73 -3.15
C PHE A 31 -10.70 5.50 -2.14
N LYS A 32 -10.85 6.82 -2.33
CA LYS A 32 -11.67 7.66 -1.45
C LYS A 32 -13.14 7.24 -1.47
N THR A 33 -13.70 6.94 -2.64
CA THR A 33 -15.07 6.43 -2.75
C THR A 33 -15.20 5.07 -2.08
N TRP A 34 -14.26 4.16 -2.30
CA TRP A 34 -14.25 2.85 -1.66
C TRP A 34 -14.21 2.93 -0.12
N LEU A 35 -13.42 3.84 0.45
CA LEU A 35 -13.42 4.08 1.90
C LEU A 35 -14.77 4.58 2.42
N GLN A 36 -15.40 5.51 1.70
CA GLN A 36 -16.73 6.03 2.04
C GLN A 36 -17.80 4.94 2.01
N GLU A 37 -17.77 4.06 1.00
CA GLU A 37 -18.67 2.90 0.90
C GLU A 37 -18.51 1.94 2.09
N LYS A 38 -17.27 1.81 2.62
CA LYS A 38 -16.99 1.02 3.83
C LYS A 38 -17.27 1.77 5.13
N GLY A 39 -17.66 3.04 5.08
CA GLY A 39 -17.91 3.86 6.27
C GLY A 39 -16.65 4.19 7.07
N VAL A 40 -15.47 4.15 6.44
CA VAL A 40 -14.19 4.44 7.08
C VAL A 40 -13.87 5.93 6.92
N GLU A 41 -13.51 6.60 8.01
CA GLU A 41 -13.04 7.98 7.95
C GLU A 41 -11.59 8.07 7.43
N PRO A 42 -11.25 9.05 6.58
CA PRO A 42 -9.96 9.13 5.89
C PRO A 42 -8.77 9.56 6.77
N GLN A 43 -8.91 9.46 8.10
CA GLN A 43 -7.89 9.86 9.05
C GLN A 43 -7.08 8.61 9.43
N PHE A 44 -5.99 8.38 8.67
CA PHE A 44 -5.11 7.22 8.84
C PHE A 44 -3.76 7.64 9.38
N ASN A 45 -3.24 6.86 10.33
CA ASN A 45 -1.80 6.80 10.55
C ASN A 45 -1.13 5.96 9.45
N HIS A 46 0.20 5.96 9.42
CA HIS A 46 0.96 5.28 8.36
C HIS A 46 0.62 3.80 8.23
N ASP A 47 0.57 3.07 9.36
CA ASP A 47 0.24 1.64 9.35
C ASP A 47 -1.22 1.37 8.93
N GLU A 48 -2.14 2.24 9.34
CA GLU A 48 -3.55 2.12 8.96
C GLU A 48 -3.73 2.37 7.46
N LEU A 49 -2.98 3.32 6.88
CA LEU A 49 -3.04 3.59 5.44
C LEU A 49 -2.64 2.34 4.64
N ASP A 50 -1.65 1.58 5.10
CA ASP A 50 -1.16 0.38 4.41
C ASP A 50 -2.21 -0.70 4.37
N ASP A 51 -2.85 -0.98 5.49
CA ASP A 51 -3.90 -1.99 5.59
C ASP A 51 -5.07 -1.67 4.65
N HIS A 52 -5.46 -0.39 4.58
CA HIS A 52 -6.55 0.04 3.71
C HIS A 52 -6.16 0.00 2.23
N VAL A 53 -4.94 0.45 1.88
CA VAL A 53 -4.43 0.39 0.50
C VAL A 53 -4.32 -1.05 0.02
N LEU A 54 -3.80 -1.96 0.85
CA LEU A 54 -3.71 -3.39 0.52
C LEU A 54 -5.09 -4.02 0.36
N GLY A 55 -6.04 -3.68 1.24
CA GLY A 55 -7.44 -4.12 1.13
C GLY A 55 -8.09 -3.67 -0.18
N TYR A 56 -7.91 -2.41 -0.55
CA TYR A 56 -8.44 -1.86 -1.80
C TYR A 56 -7.83 -2.53 -3.04
N LEU A 57 -6.51 -2.70 -3.06
CA LEU A 57 -5.82 -3.36 -4.17
C LEU A 57 -6.29 -4.81 -4.34
N ARG A 58 -6.41 -5.54 -3.22
CA ARG A 58 -6.90 -6.92 -3.23
C ARG A 58 -8.30 -7.01 -3.81
N GLU A 59 -9.23 -6.18 -3.33
CA GLU A 59 -10.63 -6.21 -3.78
C GLU A 59 -10.78 -5.79 -5.25
N THR A 60 -9.98 -4.80 -5.67
CA THR A 60 -9.94 -4.36 -7.08
C THR A 60 -9.39 -5.46 -7.99
N LEU A 61 -8.34 -6.18 -7.56
CA LEU A 61 -7.77 -7.30 -8.32
C LEU A 61 -8.71 -8.51 -8.36
N GLU A 62 -9.40 -8.82 -7.26
CA GLU A 62 -10.42 -9.87 -7.22
C GLU A 62 -11.57 -9.56 -8.19
N THR A 63 -11.97 -8.29 -8.33
CA THR A 63 -13.01 -7.85 -9.27
C THR A 63 -12.58 -7.99 -10.74
N LEU A 64 -11.29 -7.84 -11.04
CA LEU A 64 -10.73 -7.96 -12.40
C LEU A 64 -10.38 -9.41 -12.80
N ALA A 65 -10.38 -10.34 -11.85
CA ALA A 65 -10.04 -11.75 -12.07
C ALA A 65 -11.24 -12.63 -12.48
N TYR A 66 -12.43 -12.04 -12.61
CA TYR A 66 -13.64 -12.67 -13.15
C TYR A 66 -13.82 -12.37 -14.64
#